data_AF-A0A968YBW3-F1
#
_entry.id   AF-A0A968YBW3-F1
#
_cell.length_a   1.000
_cell.length_b   1.000
_cell.length_c   1.000
_cell.angle_alpha   90.00
_cell.angle_beta   90.00
_cell.angle_gamma   90.00
#
_symmetry.space_group_name_H-M   'P 1'
#
loop_
_entity.id
_entity.type
_entity.pdbx_description
1 polymer ?
#
loop_
_entity_poly.entity_id
_entity_poly.type
_entity_poly.pdbx_seq_one_letter_code
_entity_poly.pdbx_strand_id
1 'polypeptide(L)'
;MSLTKPTVDQRAAEQLLREAIAIAQDDSREIPATEWDIEIRTIIQGKHLTFRYILVTALLGKSTNPSINALALQAGADVEGAYDARSLCHGVVVLLERQLLNSLLGGSNEPFLNKPARFPMISPSNVVRAGKDRELLLILHKVLSEVETSEQAFNSLCTAVRFTIERQTARSGLLPQLLESADSHLKTIEFIDACVTKSIEGQVAAILAGTVLSIYFDQFEGFEVIVHPVNQSGASSNVYWFIS
;
A
#
# COMPACT_ATOMS: atom_id res chain seq x y z
N MET A 1 -34.87 -17.58 1.84
CA MET A 1 -33.69 -18.20 1.18
C MET A 1 -32.46 -17.50 1.73
N SER A 2 -31.57 -18.23 2.41
CA SER A 2 -30.25 -17.68 2.73
C SER A 2 -29.48 -17.66 1.40
N LEU A 3 -29.32 -16.48 0.81
CA LEU A 3 -28.44 -16.29 -0.34
C LEU A 3 -27.03 -16.65 0.13
N THR A 4 -26.46 -17.72 -0.42
CA THR A 4 -25.04 -18.05 -0.25
C THR A 4 -24.22 -16.82 -0.61
N LYS A 5 -23.45 -16.31 0.34
CA LYS A 5 -22.62 -15.13 0.15
C LYS A 5 -21.58 -15.41 -0.93
N PRO A 6 -21.33 -14.47 -1.87
CA PRO A 6 -20.35 -14.70 -2.92
C PRO A 6 -18.95 -14.83 -2.34
N THR A 7 -18.14 -15.65 -2.99
CA THR A 7 -16.74 -15.88 -2.65
C THR A 7 -15.82 -15.40 -3.78
N VAL A 8 -14.57 -15.11 -3.44
CA VAL A 8 -13.53 -14.80 -4.43
C VAL A 8 -12.64 -16.02 -4.57
N ASP A 9 -12.48 -16.52 -5.80
CA ASP A 9 -11.45 -17.51 -6.10
C ASP A 9 -10.08 -16.84 -6.01
N GLN A 10 -9.27 -17.26 -5.04
CA GLN A 10 -7.97 -16.63 -4.78
C GLN A 10 -6.97 -16.84 -5.92
N ARG A 11 -7.05 -17.96 -6.67
CA ARG A 11 -6.17 -18.21 -7.81
C ARG A 11 -6.53 -17.32 -8.99
N ALA A 12 -7.83 -17.17 -9.25
CA ALA A 12 -8.31 -16.25 -10.29
C ALA A 12 -7.95 -14.79 -9.94
N ALA A 13 -8.12 -14.39 -8.68
CA ALA A 13 -7.71 -13.08 -8.21
C ALA A 13 -6.19 -12.87 -8.30
N GLU A 14 -5.38 -13.87 -7.98
CA GLU A 14 -3.93 -13.80 -8.14
C GLU A 14 -3.55 -13.57 -9.61
N GLN A 15 -4.16 -14.31 -10.53
CA GLN A 15 -3.92 -14.16 -11.96
C GLN A 15 -4.32 -12.76 -12.47
N LEU A 16 -5.49 -12.26 -12.07
CA LEU A 16 -5.95 -10.92 -12.45
C LEU A 16 -5.03 -9.81 -11.91
N LEU A 17 -4.58 -9.91 -10.66
CA LEU A 17 -3.67 -8.91 -10.10
C LEU A 17 -2.29 -8.96 -10.79
N ARG A 18 -1.78 -10.15 -11.12
CA ARG A 18 -0.56 -10.30 -11.92
C ARG A 18 -0.71 -9.67 -13.31
N GLU A 19 -1.85 -9.86 -13.95
CA GLU A 19 -2.15 -9.25 -15.25
C GLU A 19 -2.20 -7.71 -15.15
N ALA A 20 -2.89 -7.16 -14.16
CA ALA A 20 -2.93 -5.72 -13.93
C ALA A 20 -1.53 -5.13 -13.68
N ILE A 21 -0.67 -5.85 -12.95
CA ILE A 21 0.74 -5.47 -12.75
C ILE A 21 1.52 -5.51 -14.06
N ALA A 22 1.35 -6.57 -14.87
CA ALA A 22 2.03 -6.69 -16.16
C ALA A 22 1.62 -5.56 -17.13
N ILE A 23 0.33 -5.22 -17.19
CA ILE A 23 -0.17 -4.08 -17.98
C ILE A 23 0.46 -2.78 -17.47
N ALA A 24 0.52 -2.58 -16.15
CA ALA A 24 1.03 -1.35 -15.55
C ALA A 24 2.57 -1.18 -15.65
N GLN A 25 3.31 -2.26 -15.88
CA GLN A 25 4.78 -2.24 -16.03
C GLN A 25 5.23 -2.15 -17.50
N ASP A 26 4.35 -2.45 -18.45
CA ASP A 26 4.66 -2.43 -19.87
C ASP A 26 4.32 -1.05 -20.46
N ASP A 27 5.35 -0.19 -20.59
CA ASP A 27 5.20 1.16 -21.15
C ASP A 27 4.66 1.18 -22.59
N SER A 28 4.68 0.05 -23.30
CA SER A 28 4.10 -0.06 -24.65
C SER A 28 2.60 -0.33 -24.65
N ARG A 29 2.04 -0.75 -23.50
CA ARG A 29 0.61 -1.03 -23.36
C ARG A 29 -0.15 0.20 -22.92
N GLU A 30 -1.30 0.41 -23.57
CA GLU A 30 -2.26 1.38 -23.10
C GLU A 30 -2.98 0.85 -21.85
N ILE A 31 -3.10 1.71 -20.86
CA ILE A 31 -3.79 1.38 -19.60
C ILE A 31 -5.28 1.52 -19.87
N PRO A 32 -6.08 0.48 -19.57
CA PRO A 32 -7.52 0.55 -19.78
C PRO A 32 -8.13 1.77 -19.09
N ALA A 33 -8.94 2.51 -19.84
CA ALA A 33 -9.52 3.76 -19.37
C ALA A 33 -10.50 3.53 -18.20
N THR A 34 -10.53 4.50 -17.28
CA THR A 34 -11.45 4.50 -16.14
C THR A 34 -11.94 5.93 -15.87
N GLU A 35 -13.19 6.06 -15.43
CA GLU A 35 -13.79 7.36 -15.11
C GLU A 35 -13.26 7.96 -13.81
N TRP A 36 -12.58 7.16 -12.99
CA TRP A 36 -12.13 7.51 -11.63
C TRP A 36 -10.61 7.74 -11.53
N ASP A 37 -9.93 8.12 -12.62
CA ASP A 37 -8.46 8.30 -12.64
C ASP A 37 -7.98 9.25 -11.52
N ILE A 38 -8.65 10.40 -11.38
CA ILE A 38 -8.29 11.43 -10.39
C ILE A 38 -8.50 10.93 -8.97
N GLU A 39 -9.63 10.29 -8.70
CA GLU A 39 -9.98 9.73 -7.40
C GLU A 39 -9.04 8.60 -6.98
N ILE A 40 -8.76 7.66 -7.91
CA ILE A 40 -7.84 6.55 -7.69
C ILE A 40 -6.43 7.08 -7.44
N ARG A 41 -5.96 8.05 -8.23
CA ARG A 41 -4.67 8.74 -8.00
C ARG A 41 -4.62 9.34 -6.61
N THR A 42 -5.67 10.06 -6.22
CA THR A 42 -5.76 10.75 -4.92
C THR A 42 -5.64 9.77 -3.75
N ILE A 43 -6.31 8.61 -3.82
CA ILE A 43 -6.23 7.57 -2.80
C ILE A 43 -4.86 6.90 -2.81
N ILE A 44 -4.43 6.42 -3.98
CA ILE A 44 -3.20 5.63 -4.12
C ILE A 44 -1.98 6.45 -3.78
N GLN A 45 -1.87 7.70 -4.23
CA GLN A 45 -0.73 8.59 -3.95
C GLN A 45 -0.87 9.33 -2.60
N GLY A 46 -2.06 9.32 -2.00
CA GLY A 46 -2.33 9.87 -0.66
C GLY A 46 -1.57 9.16 0.46
N LYS A 47 -1.66 9.69 1.70
CA LYS A 47 -0.93 9.18 2.88
C LYS A 47 -1.64 8.03 3.62
N HIS A 48 -2.94 7.84 3.41
CA HIS A 48 -3.73 6.89 4.21
C HIS A 48 -3.58 5.45 3.72
N LEU A 49 -2.60 4.73 4.27
CA LEU A 49 -2.20 3.37 3.86
C LEU A 49 -3.39 2.40 3.77
N THR A 50 -4.23 2.33 4.80
CA THR A 50 -5.35 1.38 4.84
C THR A 50 -6.33 1.57 3.68
N PHE A 51 -6.51 2.80 3.20
CA PHE A 51 -7.44 3.06 2.08
C PHE A 51 -6.88 2.60 0.74
N ARG A 52 -5.56 2.58 0.57
CA ARG A 52 -4.93 2.00 -0.64
C ARG A 52 -5.23 0.50 -0.72
N TYR A 53 -5.03 -0.22 0.38
CA TYR A 53 -5.32 -1.65 0.42
C TYR A 53 -6.82 -1.95 0.27
N ILE A 54 -7.69 -1.15 0.88
CA ILE A 54 -9.15 -1.32 0.68
C ILE A 54 -9.52 -1.13 -0.79
N LEU A 55 -9.05 -0.04 -1.43
CA LEU A 55 -9.33 0.23 -2.84
C LEU A 55 -8.87 -0.93 -3.74
N VAL A 56 -7.60 -1.33 -3.64
CA VAL A 56 -7.05 -2.42 -4.47
C VAL A 56 -7.78 -3.74 -4.23
N THR A 57 -8.08 -4.06 -2.97
CA THR A 57 -8.77 -5.31 -2.61
C THR A 57 -10.20 -5.33 -3.15
N ALA A 58 -10.93 -4.22 -3.02
CA ALA A 58 -12.32 -4.11 -3.49
C ALA A 58 -12.42 -4.20 -5.01
N LEU A 59 -11.54 -3.50 -5.73
CA LEU A 59 -11.45 -3.57 -7.19
C LEU A 59 -11.11 -4.99 -7.66
N LEU A 60 -10.15 -5.64 -6.99
CA LEU A 60 -9.78 -7.02 -7.30
C LEU A 60 -10.92 -8.01 -7.02
N GLY A 61 -11.62 -7.85 -5.90
CA GLY A 61 -12.77 -8.69 -5.56
C GLY A 61 -13.86 -8.59 -6.62
N LYS A 62 -14.24 -7.36 -7.00
CA LYS A 62 -15.27 -7.09 -8.00
C LYS A 62 -14.88 -7.54 -9.41
N SER A 63 -13.61 -7.38 -9.80
CA SER A 63 -13.13 -7.86 -11.10
C SER A 63 -13.09 -9.38 -11.18
N THR A 64 -12.81 -10.06 -10.06
CA THR A 64 -12.79 -11.53 -9.99
C THR A 64 -14.19 -12.14 -9.91
N ASN A 65 -15.10 -11.51 -9.17
CA ASN A 65 -16.48 -11.96 -9.04
C ASN A 65 -17.45 -10.76 -9.18
N PRO A 66 -18.19 -10.66 -10.30
CA PRO A 66 -19.13 -9.56 -10.55
C PRO A 66 -20.23 -9.42 -9.50
N SER A 67 -20.59 -10.48 -8.77
CA SER A 67 -21.61 -10.46 -7.73
C SER A 67 -21.15 -9.80 -6.42
N ILE A 68 -19.87 -9.44 -6.31
CA ILE A 68 -19.36 -8.77 -5.12
C ILE A 68 -19.84 -7.33 -5.04
N ASN A 69 -20.07 -6.88 -3.82
CA ASN A 69 -20.23 -5.48 -3.50
C ASN A 69 -18.89 -4.90 -3.09
N ALA A 70 -18.37 -3.96 -3.89
CA ALA A 70 -17.05 -3.37 -3.66
C ALA A 70 -16.97 -2.55 -2.36
N LEU A 71 -18.11 -2.10 -1.81
CA LEU A 71 -18.17 -1.41 -0.51
C LEU A 71 -17.99 -2.37 0.67
N ALA A 72 -18.25 -3.68 0.51
CA ALA A 72 -18.16 -4.65 1.60
C ALA A 72 -16.70 -4.92 2.00
N LEU A 73 -16.44 -4.86 3.31
CA LEU A 73 -15.14 -5.19 3.91
C LEU A 73 -15.17 -6.52 4.67
N GLN A 74 -16.36 -6.97 5.07
CA GLN A 74 -16.55 -8.18 5.85
C GLN A 74 -17.66 -9.03 5.24
N ALA A 75 -17.47 -10.36 5.29
CA ALA A 75 -18.51 -11.29 4.87
C ALA A 75 -19.80 -11.09 5.68
N GLY A 76 -19.71 -10.61 6.92
CA GLY A 76 -20.84 -10.30 7.79
C GLY A 76 -21.62 -9.02 7.46
N ALA A 77 -21.22 -8.23 6.45
CA ALA A 77 -21.92 -6.99 6.11
C ALA A 77 -23.37 -7.26 5.68
N ASP A 78 -24.26 -6.36 6.10
CA ASP A 78 -25.69 -6.43 5.79
C ASP A 78 -25.98 -5.79 4.42
N VAL A 79 -25.40 -6.40 3.38
CA VAL A 79 -25.58 -5.97 2.00
C VAL A 79 -25.46 -7.18 1.08
N GLU A 80 -26.24 -7.18 0.00
CA GLU A 80 -26.06 -8.15 -1.07
C GLU A 80 -24.65 -7.99 -1.67
N GLY A 81 -24.00 -9.12 -1.97
CA GLY A 81 -22.63 -9.12 -2.47
C GLY A 81 -21.55 -9.04 -1.38
N ALA A 82 -21.90 -9.09 -0.09
CA ALA A 82 -20.92 -9.11 0.99
C ALA A 82 -19.98 -10.32 0.91
N TYR A 83 -18.68 -10.07 1.09
CA TYR A 83 -17.62 -11.08 0.96
C TYR A 83 -16.47 -10.81 1.95
N ASP A 84 -15.59 -11.79 2.11
CA ASP A 84 -14.41 -11.66 2.99
C ASP A 84 -13.25 -10.94 2.27
N ALA A 85 -13.29 -9.61 2.28
CA ALA A 85 -12.23 -8.77 1.72
C ALA A 85 -10.90 -8.93 2.48
N ARG A 86 -10.94 -9.21 3.78
CA ARG A 86 -9.74 -9.42 4.59
C ARG A 86 -8.95 -10.61 4.10
N SER A 87 -9.61 -11.75 3.89
CA SER A 87 -8.97 -12.96 3.40
C SER A 87 -8.39 -12.78 1.99
N LEU A 88 -9.10 -12.06 1.11
CA LEU A 88 -8.56 -11.71 -0.21
C LEU A 88 -7.32 -10.81 -0.11
N CYS A 89 -7.37 -9.78 0.73
CA CYS A 89 -6.25 -8.85 0.91
C CYS A 89 -5.01 -9.58 1.42
N HIS A 90 -5.14 -10.36 2.48
CA HIS A 90 -4.01 -11.07 3.08
C HIS A 90 -3.49 -12.19 2.18
N GLY A 91 -4.40 -12.98 1.58
CA GLY A 91 -4.04 -14.15 0.76
C GLY A 91 -3.51 -13.82 -0.63
N VAL A 92 -3.81 -12.63 -1.17
CA VAL A 92 -3.44 -12.26 -2.55
C VAL A 92 -2.71 -10.92 -2.60
N VAL A 93 -3.35 -9.83 -2.19
CA VAL A 93 -2.83 -8.46 -2.37
C VAL A 93 -1.51 -8.24 -1.63
N VAL A 94 -1.45 -8.60 -0.35
CA VAL A 94 -0.25 -8.45 0.50
C VAL A 94 0.91 -9.31 -0.01
N LEU A 95 0.64 -10.52 -0.50
CA LEU A 95 1.67 -11.40 -1.02
C LEU A 95 2.24 -10.86 -2.33
N LEU A 96 1.38 -10.51 -3.29
CA LEU A 96 1.80 -10.03 -4.60
C LEU A 96 2.47 -8.65 -4.54
N GLU A 97 2.03 -7.73 -3.69
CA GLU A 97 2.68 -6.41 -3.61
C GLU A 97 4.11 -6.50 -3.07
N ARG A 98 4.38 -7.45 -2.16
CA ARG A 98 5.74 -7.70 -1.67
C ARG A 98 6.61 -8.34 -2.73
N GLN A 99 6.06 -9.31 -3.47
CA GLN A 99 6.80 -10.07 -4.47
C GLN A 99 7.09 -9.27 -5.75
N LEU A 100 6.12 -8.46 -6.21
CA LEU A 100 6.15 -7.87 -7.54
C LEU A 100 6.21 -6.33 -7.53
N LEU A 101 5.76 -5.70 -6.45
CA LEU A 101 5.67 -4.24 -6.34
C LEU A 101 6.59 -3.68 -5.25
N ASN A 102 7.55 -4.44 -4.73
CA ASN A 102 8.50 -3.98 -3.70
C ASN A 102 7.83 -3.23 -2.52
N SER A 103 6.64 -3.66 -2.10
CA SER A 103 5.85 -3.04 -1.02
C SER A 103 5.41 -1.58 -1.27
N LEU A 104 5.22 -1.18 -2.53
CA LEU A 104 4.87 0.20 -2.91
C LEU A 104 3.46 0.64 -2.47
N LEU A 105 2.52 -0.26 -2.17
CA LEU A 105 1.23 0.15 -1.57
C LEU A 105 1.43 0.62 -0.12
N GLY A 106 2.48 0.18 0.55
CA GLY A 106 2.82 0.62 1.90
C GLY A 106 3.46 -0.44 2.79
N GLY A 107 3.61 -1.68 2.32
CA GLY A 107 4.31 -2.75 3.05
C GLY A 107 3.63 -3.20 4.34
N SER A 108 2.31 -3.06 4.45
CA SER A 108 1.56 -3.50 5.63
C SER A 108 1.30 -5.01 5.60
N ASN A 109 1.59 -5.68 6.71
CA ASN A 109 1.37 -7.12 6.87
C ASN A 109 -0.10 -7.47 7.09
N GLU A 110 -0.84 -6.58 7.76
CA GLU A 110 -2.23 -6.79 8.14
C GLU A 110 -3.06 -5.52 7.92
N PRO A 111 -3.27 -5.07 6.67
CA PRO A 111 -3.99 -3.82 6.39
C PRO A 111 -5.39 -3.77 7.00
N PHE A 112 -6.05 -4.93 7.07
CA PHE A 112 -7.43 -5.07 7.55
C PHE A 112 -7.57 -5.14 9.09
N LEU A 113 -6.47 -5.10 9.85
CA LEU A 113 -6.53 -4.96 11.32
C LEU A 113 -6.72 -3.50 11.77
N ASN A 114 -6.48 -2.54 10.88
CA ASN A 114 -6.64 -1.12 11.17
C ASN A 114 -8.12 -0.72 11.25
N LYS A 115 -8.44 0.23 12.15
CA LYS A 115 -9.82 0.67 12.43
C LYS A 115 -10.68 0.95 11.17
N PRO A 116 -10.19 1.64 10.13
CA PRO A 116 -11.01 1.93 8.94
C PRO A 116 -11.44 0.67 8.16
N ALA A 117 -10.66 -0.41 8.21
CA ALA A 117 -10.96 -1.68 7.55
C ALA A 117 -11.78 -2.65 8.43
N ARG A 118 -12.03 -2.30 9.70
CA ARG A 118 -12.81 -3.11 10.64
C ARG A 118 -14.30 -2.81 10.62
N PHE A 119 -14.73 -1.78 9.90
CA PHE A 119 -16.15 -1.58 9.63
C PHE A 119 -16.67 -2.70 8.72
N PRO A 120 -17.97 -3.06 8.79
CA PRO A 120 -18.53 -4.08 7.90
C PRO A 120 -18.46 -3.67 6.42
N MET A 121 -18.63 -2.39 6.15
CA MET A 121 -18.56 -1.80 4.81
C MET A 121 -18.03 -0.37 4.87
N ILE A 122 -17.51 0.09 3.74
CA ILE A 122 -17.20 1.50 3.50
C ILE A 122 -18.50 2.28 3.42
N SER A 123 -18.60 3.33 4.23
CA SER A 123 -19.74 4.22 4.30
C SER A 123 -19.28 5.65 4.58
N PRO A 124 -19.99 6.68 4.09
CA PRO A 124 -19.70 8.06 4.45
C PRO A 124 -19.87 8.31 5.94
N SER A 125 -20.50 7.45 6.74
CA SER A 125 -20.61 7.62 8.19
C SER A 125 -19.48 6.96 8.99
N ASN A 126 -18.55 6.22 8.34
CA ASN A 126 -17.46 5.57 9.05
C ASN A 126 -16.58 6.60 9.79
N VAL A 127 -16.21 6.25 11.03
CA VAL A 127 -15.41 7.15 11.88
C VAL A 127 -13.96 7.15 11.40
N VAL A 128 -13.51 8.33 10.99
CA VAL A 128 -12.13 8.64 10.60
C VAL A 128 -11.69 9.96 11.25
N ARG A 129 -10.41 10.31 11.18
CA ARG A 129 -9.94 11.62 11.64
C ARG A 129 -10.57 12.71 10.77
N ALA A 130 -10.82 13.89 11.36
CA ALA A 130 -11.36 15.02 10.62
C ALA A 130 -10.37 15.52 9.55
N GLY A 131 -10.87 16.27 8.56
CA GLY A 131 -10.04 16.84 7.48
C GLY A 131 -9.74 15.81 6.39
N LYS A 132 -8.46 15.63 6.05
CA LYS A 132 -8.04 14.87 4.86
C LYS A 132 -8.49 13.41 4.86
N ASP A 133 -8.50 12.73 6.00
CA ASP A 133 -8.96 11.33 6.08
C ASP A 133 -10.47 11.22 5.80
N ARG A 134 -11.24 12.26 6.16
CA ARG A 134 -12.66 12.36 5.85
C ARG A 134 -12.90 12.53 4.36
N GLU A 135 -12.14 13.42 3.71
CA GLU A 135 -12.19 13.62 2.26
C GLU A 135 -11.83 12.33 1.52
N LEU A 136 -10.74 11.66 1.92
CA LEU A 136 -10.33 10.39 1.32
C LEU A 136 -11.37 9.29 1.49
N LEU A 137 -12.06 9.23 2.64
CA LEU A 137 -13.17 8.28 2.84
C LEU A 137 -14.31 8.54 1.86
N LEU A 138 -14.66 9.81 1.61
CA LEU A 138 -15.72 10.16 0.66
C LEU A 138 -15.33 9.82 -0.77
N ILE A 139 -14.09 10.08 -1.16
CA ILE A 139 -13.54 9.70 -2.47
C ILE A 139 -13.55 8.18 -2.63
N LEU A 140 -13.07 7.44 -1.62
CA LEU A 140 -13.06 5.98 -1.62
C LEU A 140 -14.48 5.42 -1.75
N HIS A 141 -15.43 5.95 -0.98
CA HIS A 141 -16.82 5.56 -1.08
C HIS A 141 -17.39 5.82 -2.48
N LYS A 142 -17.14 7.01 -3.05
CA LYS A 142 -17.62 7.38 -4.39
C LYS A 142 -17.17 6.36 -5.43
N VAL A 143 -15.87 6.10 -5.53
CA VAL A 143 -15.31 5.14 -6.51
C VAL A 143 -15.96 3.76 -6.32
N LEU A 144 -15.98 3.25 -5.09
CA LEU A 144 -16.48 1.90 -4.83
C LEU A 144 -18.01 1.77 -4.98
N SER A 145 -18.76 2.87 -4.87
CA SER A 145 -20.21 2.88 -5.09
C SER A 145 -20.60 2.97 -6.56
N GLU A 146 -19.74 3.56 -7.40
CA GLU A 146 -20.01 3.80 -8.83
C GLU A 146 -19.42 2.71 -9.74
N VAL A 147 -18.48 1.88 -9.24
CA VAL A 147 -17.96 0.70 -9.95
C VAL A 147 -18.99 -0.44 -9.90
N GLU A 148 -19.70 -0.65 -11.00
CA GLU A 148 -20.79 -1.62 -11.10
C GLU A 148 -20.36 -2.95 -11.75
N THR A 149 -19.46 -2.89 -12.73
CA THR A 149 -19.06 -4.06 -13.53
C THR A 149 -17.67 -4.57 -13.19
N SER A 150 -17.40 -5.85 -13.52
CA SER A 150 -16.07 -6.44 -13.38
C SER A 150 -15.03 -5.79 -14.29
N GLU A 151 -15.45 -5.33 -15.47
CA GLU A 151 -14.60 -4.62 -16.42
C GLU A 151 -14.18 -3.24 -15.87
N GLN A 152 -15.13 -2.44 -15.38
CA GLN A 152 -14.85 -1.17 -14.70
C GLN A 152 -13.86 -1.39 -13.55
N ALA A 153 -14.11 -2.41 -12.72
CA ALA A 153 -13.26 -2.75 -11.60
C ALA A 153 -11.84 -3.12 -12.04
N PHE A 154 -11.69 -3.90 -13.11
CA PHE A 154 -10.39 -4.29 -13.64
C PHE A 154 -9.63 -3.11 -14.25
N ASN A 155 -10.30 -2.22 -14.98
CA ASN A 155 -9.68 -1.04 -15.56
C ASN A 155 -9.20 -0.06 -14.47
N SER A 156 -10.04 0.14 -13.44
CA SER A 156 -9.66 0.89 -12.24
C SER A 156 -8.51 0.22 -11.48
N LEU A 157 -8.46 -1.12 -11.42
CA LEU A 157 -7.36 -1.86 -10.79
C LEU A 157 -6.04 -1.61 -11.54
N CYS A 158 -6.03 -1.70 -12.87
CA CYS A 158 -4.86 -1.40 -13.69
C CYS A 158 -4.35 0.03 -13.43
N THR A 159 -5.27 0.99 -13.36
CA THR A 159 -4.95 2.39 -13.03
C THR A 159 -4.39 2.55 -11.63
N ALA A 160 -4.96 1.87 -10.62
CA ALA A 160 -4.47 1.90 -9.25
C ALA A 160 -3.05 1.31 -9.12
N VAL A 161 -2.77 0.22 -9.84
CA VAL A 161 -1.44 -0.40 -9.87
C VAL A 161 -0.42 0.51 -10.56
N ARG A 162 -0.79 1.17 -11.67
CA ARG A 162 0.08 2.16 -12.31
C ARG A 162 0.46 3.30 -11.37
N PHE A 163 -0.50 3.89 -10.66
CA PHE A 163 -0.19 4.94 -9.68
C PHE A 163 0.60 4.43 -8.49
N THR A 164 0.51 3.14 -8.18
CA THR A 164 1.35 2.51 -7.16
C THR A 164 2.80 2.46 -7.62
N ILE A 165 3.05 2.09 -8.88
CA ILE A 165 4.40 2.06 -9.48
C ILE A 165 4.97 3.47 -9.63
N GLU A 166 4.18 4.45 -10.07
CA GLU A 166 4.61 5.86 -10.20
C GLU A 166 5.10 6.46 -8.87
N ARG A 167 4.60 5.98 -7.72
CA ARG A 167 5.11 6.41 -6.40
C ARG A 167 6.60 6.07 -6.20
N GLN A 168 7.10 5.02 -6.85
CA GLN A 168 8.52 4.67 -6.82
C GLN A 168 9.37 5.71 -7.53
N THR A 169 8.94 6.20 -8.70
CA THR A 169 9.68 7.17 -9.53
C THR A 169 9.85 8.50 -8.79
N ALA A 170 8.81 8.95 -8.08
CA ALA A 170 8.87 10.15 -7.24
C ALA A 170 9.77 10.00 -6.00
N ARG A 171 9.90 8.80 -5.42
CA ARG A 171 10.82 8.52 -4.30
C ARG A 171 12.26 8.33 -4.77
N SER A 172 12.46 7.70 -5.92
CA SER A 172 13.78 7.35 -6.45
C SER A 172 14.46 8.54 -7.14
N GLY A 173 13.71 9.46 -7.75
CA GLY A 173 14.29 10.66 -8.37
C GLY A 173 14.99 11.63 -7.41
N LEU A 174 14.75 11.51 -6.10
CA LEU A 174 15.45 12.28 -5.07
C LEU A 174 16.86 11.75 -4.76
N LEU A 175 17.12 10.46 -5.00
CA LEU A 175 18.35 9.82 -4.55
C LEU A 175 19.57 10.13 -5.46
N PRO A 176 19.47 10.11 -6.81
CA PRO A 176 20.56 10.53 -7.69
C PRO A 176 20.92 12.01 -7.55
N GLN A 177 19.92 12.88 -7.34
CA GLN A 177 20.13 14.32 -7.17
C GLN A 177 20.95 14.67 -5.91
N LEU A 178 20.92 13.82 -4.89
CA LEU A 178 21.73 13.96 -3.67
C LEU A 178 23.15 13.36 -3.82
N LEU A 179 23.34 12.45 -4.78
CA LEU A 179 24.63 11.78 -4.98
C LEU A 179 25.60 12.60 -5.84
N GLU A 180 25.09 13.49 -6.70
CA GLU A 180 25.88 14.28 -7.65
C GLU A 180 26.54 15.57 -7.09
N SER A 181 26.19 16.05 -5.88
CA SER A 181 26.90 17.20 -5.28
C SER A 181 28.18 16.73 -4.57
N ALA A 182 29.32 17.37 -4.81
CA ALA A 182 30.61 16.94 -4.27
C ALA A 182 30.95 17.66 -2.95
N ASP A 183 30.59 17.08 -1.79
CA ASP A 183 31.36 17.13 -0.51
C ASP A 183 30.74 16.20 0.55
N SER A 184 31.50 15.29 1.19
CA SER A 184 30.93 14.18 1.99
C SER A 184 30.32 14.60 3.34
N HIS A 185 30.80 15.70 3.93
CA HIS A 185 30.28 16.22 5.20
C HIS A 185 29.00 17.05 5.01
N LEU A 186 28.93 17.84 3.94
CA LEU A 186 27.72 18.56 3.56
C LEU A 186 26.60 17.57 3.20
N LYS A 187 26.90 16.45 2.54
CA LYS A 187 25.93 15.37 2.30
C LYS A 187 25.30 14.81 3.55
N THR A 188 26.09 14.60 4.60
CA THR A 188 25.58 14.06 5.87
C THR A 188 24.64 15.07 6.53
N ILE A 189 25.02 16.36 6.51
CA ILE A 189 24.21 17.45 7.09
C ILE A 189 22.93 17.67 6.28
N GLU A 190 23.00 17.72 4.95
CA GLU A 190 21.84 17.87 4.05
C GLU A 190 20.91 16.66 4.14
N PHE A 191 21.46 15.44 4.25
CA PHE A 191 20.66 14.24 4.46
C PHE A 191 19.95 14.26 5.81
N ILE A 192 20.65 14.64 6.89
CA ILE A 192 20.05 14.82 8.22
C ILE A 192 18.98 15.89 8.18
N ASP A 193 19.24 17.05 7.58
CA ASP A 193 18.31 18.16 7.49
C ASP A 193 17.06 17.79 6.67
N ALA A 194 17.23 17.10 5.53
CA ALA A 194 16.13 16.58 4.72
C ALA A 194 15.28 15.53 5.46
N CYS A 195 15.91 14.70 6.29
CA CYS A 195 15.22 13.70 7.11
C CYS A 195 14.51 14.33 8.32
N VAL A 196 15.06 15.39 8.93
CA VAL A 196 14.47 16.11 10.06
C VAL A 196 13.30 17.00 9.61
N THR A 197 13.42 17.64 8.44
CA THR A 197 12.37 18.50 7.87
C THR A 197 11.20 17.71 7.29
N LYS A 198 11.42 16.49 6.77
CA LYS A 198 10.36 15.57 6.39
C LYS A 198 10.01 14.67 7.58
N SER A 199 8.99 15.04 8.35
CA SER A 199 8.41 14.17 9.38
C SER A 199 7.97 12.80 8.82
N ILE A 200 8.83 11.78 8.92
CA ILE A 200 8.50 10.37 8.67
C ILE A 200 8.20 9.71 10.02
N GLU A 201 7.01 9.98 10.57
CA GLU A 201 6.32 9.23 11.63
C GLU A 201 7.21 8.39 12.59
N GLY A 202 8.19 9.03 13.25
CA GLY A 202 9.09 8.42 14.24
C GLY A 202 10.26 7.57 13.70
N GLN A 203 10.34 7.33 12.40
CA GLN A 203 11.35 6.45 11.78
C GLN A 203 12.66 7.16 11.43
N VAL A 204 12.64 8.50 11.42
CA VAL A 204 13.80 9.34 11.07
C VAL A 204 15.03 8.97 11.90
N ALA A 205 14.87 8.76 13.21
CA ALA A 205 15.99 8.40 14.08
C ALA A 205 16.61 7.04 13.72
N ALA A 206 15.80 6.04 13.38
CA ALA A 206 16.29 4.71 13.00
C ALA A 206 17.00 4.72 11.65
N ILE A 207 16.48 5.48 10.68
CA ILE A 207 17.12 5.66 9.37
C ILE A 207 18.46 6.39 9.53
N LEU A 208 18.49 7.50 10.29
CA LEU A 208 19.71 8.26 10.51
C LEU A 208 20.77 7.44 11.25
N ALA A 209 20.39 6.78 12.36
CA ALA A 209 21.30 5.94 13.11
C ALA A 209 21.81 4.76 12.26
N GLY A 210 20.91 4.11 11.53
CA GLY A 210 21.24 3.04 10.59
C GLY A 210 22.25 3.46 9.54
N THR A 211 21.98 4.56 8.82
CA THR A 211 22.90 5.08 7.80
C THR A 211 24.27 5.45 8.36
N VAL A 212 24.32 6.13 9.52
CA VAL A 212 25.60 6.50 10.16
C VAL A 212 26.37 5.25 10.59
N LEU A 213 25.69 4.28 11.19
CA LEU A 213 26.32 3.02 11.61
C LEU A 213 26.79 2.21 10.40
N SER A 214 25.99 2.11 9.33
CA SER A 214 26.40 1.43 8.10
C SER A 214 27.67 2.05 7.52
N ILE A 215 27.73 3.38 7.39
CA ILE A 215 28.94 4.07 6.90
C ILE A 215 30.13 3.82 7.83
N TYR A 216 29.92 3.85 9.14
CA TYR A 216 30.99 3.60 10.11
C TYR A 216 31.48 2.15 10.10
N PHE A 217 30.58 1.18 9.93
CA PHE A 217 30.93 -0.24 9.96
C PHE A 217 31.39 -0.80 8.61
N ASP A 218 31.11 -0.11 7.49
CA ASP A 218 31.60 -0.45 6.14
C ASP A 218 33.14 -0.51 6.05
N GLN A 219 33.84 0.20 6.95
CA GLN A 219 35.30 0.16 7.03
C GLN A 219 35.86 -1.09 7.75
N PHE A 220 35.00 -1.95 8.32
CA PHE A 220 35.39 -3.14 9.06
C PHE A 220 34.84 -4.40 8.38
N GLU A 221 35.69 -5.38 8.11
CA GLU A 221 35.25 -6.67 7.58
C GLU A 221 34.47 -7.47 8.63
N GLY A 222 33.39 -8.15 8.21
CA GLY A 222 32.61 -9.07 9.05
C GLY A 222 31.44 -8.44 9.82
N PHE A 223 31.13 -7.16 9.58
CA PHE A 223 29.99 -6.47 10.20
C PHE A 223 28.89 -6.17 9.18
N GLU A 224 27.64 -6.47 9.54
CA GLU A 224 26.45 -6.12 8.76
C GLU A 224 25.51 -5.29 9.64
N VAL A 225 25.14 -4.10 9.18
CA VAL A 225 24.20 -3.21 9.90
C VAL A 225 22.80 -3.40 9.34
N ILE A 226 21.90 -3.94 10.15
CA ILE A 226 20.50 -4.19 9.80
C ILE A 226 19.60 -3.24 10.58
N VAL A 227 18.79 -2.45 9.86
CA VAL A 227 17.86 -1.48 10.47
C VAL A 227 16.45 -2.05 10.46
N HIS A 228 15.83 -2.19 11.63
CA HIS A 228 14.47 -2.68 11.76
C HIS A 228 13.43 -1.55 11.73
N PRO A 229 12.24 -1.75 11.11
CA PRO A 229 11.19 -0.74 11.09
C PRO A 229 10.63 -0.46 12.50
N VAL A 230 10.54 0.82 12.88
CA VAL A 230 10.14 1.27 14.23
C VAL A 230 8.70 0.90 14.61
N ASN A 231 7.86 0.55 13.64
CA ASN A 231 6.44 0.22 13.83
C ASN A 231 6.12 -1.29 13.80
N GLN A 232 7.12 -2.18 13.85
CA GLN A 232 6.86 -3.61 14.05
C GLN A 232 6.94 -3.96 15.54
N SER A 233 5.78 -4.15 16.17
CA SER A 233 5.72 -4.81 17.48
C SER A 233 5.92 -6.32 17.30
N GLY A 234 7.08 -6.83 17.73
CA GLY A 234 7.28 -8.23 18.10
C GLY A 234 8.36 -8.99 17.32
N ALA A 235 9.63 -8.81 17.71
CA ALA A 235 10.64 -9.87 17.72
C ALA A 235 11.77 -9.52 18.71
N SER A 236 11.42 -9.14 19.95
CA SER A 236 12.42 -9.16 21.03
C SER A 236 12.55 -10.60 21.53
N SER A 237 13.43 -11.37 20.92
CA SER A 237 13.98 -12.58 21.53
C SER A 237 15.47 -12.34 21.71
N ASN A 238 15.85 -11.96 22.93
CA ASN A 238 17.19 -11.94 23.50
C ASN A 238 18.35 -11.68 22.52
N VAL A 239 18.69 -10.40 22.29
CA VAL A 239 20.02 -10.05 21.76
C VAL A 239 20.77 -9.31 22.86
N TYR A 240 21.67 -10.04 23.51
CA TYR A 240 22.65 -9.49 24.43
C TYR A 240 23.67 -8.68 23.62
N TRP A 241 23.95 -7.45 24.04
CA TRP A 241 25.13 -6.72 23.59
C TRP A 241 26.37 -7.43 24.13
N PHE A 242 26.99 -8.30 23.33
CA PHE A 242 28.37 -8.71 23.53
C PHE A 242 29.24 -7.89 22.58
N ILE A 243 29.98 -6.95 23.16
CA ILE A 243 31.20 -6.43 22.56
C ILE A 243 32.28 -7.42 22.98
N SER A 244 32.85 -8.14 22.02
CA SER A 244 34.13 -8.84 22.15
C SER A 244 35.03 -8.43 21.01
#